data_AF-A0A1F3ZWR6-F1
#
_entry.id   AF-A0A1F3ZWR6-F1
#
_cell.length_a   1.000
_cell.length_b   1.000
_cell.length_c   1.000
_cell.angle_alpha   90.00
_cell.angle_beta   90.00
_cell.angle_gamma   90.00
#
_symmetry.space_group_name_H-M   'P 1'
#
loop_
_entity.id
_entity.type
_entity.pdbx_description
1 polymer ?
#
loop_
_entity_poly.entity_id
_entity_poly.type
_entity_poly.pdbx_seq_one_letter_code
_entity_poly.pdbx_strand_id
1 'polypeptide(L)'
;MDAALAVATTAPGKTDALLPALTATRLLGRWSLVCQRHDGGCCSCCPGLGDINMAEVERLLCRDLRKRHALLASRDGFVELLRLCVARNFAAEPQELSALLEDIGRAINELERVQSGFY
;
A
#
# COMPACT_ATOMS: atom_id res chain seq x y z
N MET A 1 -6.43 24.25 45.79
CA MET A 1 -5.66 23.08 45.37
C MET A 1 -6.65 21.96 45.19
N ASP A 2 -6.98 21.59 43.96
CA ASP A 2 -6.98 20.18 43.55
C ASP A 2 -7.16 20.09 42.04
N ALA A 3 -6.22 19.41 41.42
CA ALA A 3 -6.09 19.24 39.99
C ALA A 3 -6.94 18.06 39.55
N ALA A 4 -8.09 18.33 38.93
CA ALA A 4 -8.82 17.29 38.21
C ALA A 4 -8.13 17.06 36.86
N LEU A 5 -7.18 16.13 36.86
CA LEU A 5 -6.53 15.57 35.68
C LEU A 5 -7.62 14.90 34.83
N ALA A 6 -8.08 15.58 33.79
CA ALA A 6 -8.94 14.97 32.78
C ALA A 6 -8.11 13.94 32.00
N VAL A 7 -8.21 12.67 32.42
CA VAL A 7 -7.78 11.53 31.61
C VAL A 7 -8.66 11.53 30.36
N ALA A 8 -8.10 12.04 29.26
CA ALA A 8 -8.68 11.93 27.94
C ALA A 8 -8.84 10.44 27.62
N THR A 9 -10.05 9.94 27.78
CA THR A 9 -10.43 8.58 27.36
C THR A 9 -10.40 8.58 25.83
N THR A 10 -9.26 8.21 25.25
CA THR A 10 -9.16 7.98 23.82
C THR A 10 -10.04 6.79 23.46
N ALA A 11 -11.06 7.03 22.64
CA ALA A 11 -11.94 5.99 22.13
C ALA A 11 -11.10 4.82 21.54
N PRO A 12 -11.42 3.56 21.88
CA PRO A 12 -10.58 2.40 21.53
C PRO A 12 -10.37 2.16 20.03
N GLY A 13 -11.06 2.86 19.12
CA GLY A 13 -10.85 2.73 17.67
C GLY A 13 -9.84 3.69 17.02
N LYS A 14 -9.39 4.75 17.72
CA LYS A 14 -8.59 5.82 17.08
C LYS A 14 -7.09 5.49 17.01
N THR A 15 -6.59 4.60 17.85
CA THR A 15 -5.18 4.19 17.86
C THR A 15 -4.94 3.01 16.92
N ASP A 16 -5.88 2.06 16.85
CA ASP A 16 -5.78 0.86 16.01
C ASP A 16 -5.75 1.17 14.51
N ALA A 17 -6.43 2.23 14.07
CA ALA A 17 -6.40 2.67 12.67
C ALA A 17 -5.14 3.48 12.30
N LEU A 18 -4.30 3.89 13.27
CA LEU A 18 -3.14 4.74 13.00
C LEU A 18 -2.00 3.95 12.32
N LEU A 19 -1.72 2.74 12.81
CA LEU A 19 -0.64 1.91 12.27
C LEU A 19 -0.91 1.50 10.81
N PRO A 20 -2.11 0.99 10.44
CA PRO A 20 -2.45 0.75 9.04
C PRO A 20 -2.38 2.00 8.16
N ALA A 21 -2.80 3.17 8.67
CA ALA A 21 -2.73 4.43 7.93
C ALA A 21 -1.28 4.88 7.66
N LEU A 22 -0.39 4.72 8.64
CA LEU A 22 1.04 5.01 8.49
C LEU A 22 1.70 4.05 7.50
N THR A 23 1.41 2.75 7.61
CA THR A 23 1.89 1.73 6.68
C THR A 23 1.40 2.03 5.26
N ALA A 24 0.11 2.34 5.08
CA ALA A 24 -0.46 2.68 3.79
C ALA A 24 0.16 3.96 3.19
N THR A 25 0.41 4.98 4.02
CA THR A 25 1.12 6.21 3.59
C THR A 25 2.51 5.88 3.06
N ARG A 26 3.27 5.04 3.76
CA ARG A 26 4.61 4.62 3.33
C ARG A 26 4.56 3.84 2.02
N LEU A 27 3.62 2.90 1.89
CA LEU A 27 3.46 2.11 0.67
C LEU A 27 3.04 2.97 -0.53
N LEU A 28 2.17 3.96 -0.34
CA LEU A 28 1.80 4.93 -1.40
C LEU A 28 3.01 5.75 -1.85
N GLY A 29 3.83 6.22 -0.91
CA GLY A 29 5.06 6.95 -1.23
C GLY A 29 6.03 6.10 -2.04
N ARG A 30 6.27 4.86 -1.62
CA ARG A 30 7.11 3.90 -2.34
C ARG A 30 6.58 3.58 -3.74
N TRP A 31 5.30 3.27 -3.86
CA TRP A 31 4.65 3.05 -5.15
C TRP A 31 4.78 4.26 -6.10
N SER A 32 4.63 5.47 -5.57
CA SER A 32 4.79 6.70 -6.37
C SER A 32 6.22 6.84 -6.91
N LEU A 33 7.24 6.50 -6.11
CA LEU A 33 8.64 6.50 -6.57
C LEU A 33 8.90 5.42 -7.63
N VAL A 34 8.32 4.23 -7.47
CA VAL A 34 8.37 3.17 -8.48
C VAL A 34 7.76 3.69 -9.80
N CYS A 35 6.60 4.33 -9.74
CA CYS A 35 5.94 4.87 -10.92
C CYS A 35 6.78 5.96 -11.60
N GLN A 36 7.31 6.91 -10.83
CA GLN A 36 8.13 8.01 -11.36
C GLN A 36 9.40 7.51 -12.08
N ARG A 37 10.05 6.47 -11.53
CA ARG A 37 11.24 5.87 -12.15
C ARG A 37 10.92 5.14 -13.45
N HIS A 38 9.72 4.59 -13.56
CA HIS A 38 9.22 3.93 -14.76
C HIS A 38 8.84 4.93 -15.85
N ASP A 39 8.03 5.95 -15.53
CA ASP A 39 7.55 6.97 -16.46
C ASP A 39 8.65 7.97 -16.89
N GLY A 40 9.73 8.09 -16.11
CA GLY A 40 10.89 8.94 -16.42
C GLY A 40 11.80 8.44 -17.55
N GLY A 41 11.41 7.37 -18.27
CA GLY A 41 12.08 6.91 -19.49
C GLY A 41 13.44 6.22 -19.29
N CYS A 42 13.86 5.95 -18.05
CA CYS A 42 15.18 5.43 -17.72
C CYS A 42 15.16 4.00 -17.14
N CYS A 43 14.13 3.20 -17.40
CA CYS A 43 14.18 1.78 -17.06
C CYS A 43 14.91 1.01 -18.16
N SER A 44 16.26 0.97 -18.09
CA SER A 44 17.02 -0.11 -18.74
C SER A 44 16.86 -1.45 -18.02
N CYS A 45 16.09 -1.48 -16.92
CA CYS A 45 15.81 -2.66 -16.12
C CYS A 45 15.16 -3.80 -16.92
N CYS A 46 14.45 -3.50 -18.02
CA CYS A 46 13.76 -4.52 -18.79
C CYS A 46 13.78 -4.24 -20.30
N PRO A 47 14.82 -4.68 -21.04
CA PRO A 47 14.78 -4.69 -22.50
C PRO A 47 13.61 -5.56 -22.98
N GLY A 48 12.61 -4.96 -23.61
CA GLY A 48 11.41 -5.66 -24.11
C GLY A 48 10.13 -5.52 -23.28
N LEU A 49 10.14 -4.79 -22.16
CA LEU A 49 8.92 -4.44 -21.37
C LEU A 49 8.58 -2.94 -21.42
N GLY A 50 9.21 -2.18 -22.31
CA GLY A 50 9.09 -0.71 -22.40
C GLY A 50 7.67 -0.16 -22.61
N ASP A 51 6.70 -1.03 -22.95
CA ASP A 51 5.31 -0.64 -23.22
C ASP A 51 4.33 -0.94 -22.07
N ILE A 52 4.77 -1.60 -20.99
CA ILE A 52 3.86 -1.82 -19.85
C ILE A 52 3.73 -0.52 -19.07
N ASN A 53 2.52 0.04 -19.02
CA ASN A 53 2.24 1.19 -18.15
C ASN A 53 2.07 0.74 -16.68
N MET A 54 2.28 1.66 -15.74
CA MET A 54 2.19 1.34 -14.30
C MET A 54 0.78 0.98 -13.84
N ALA A 55 -0.27 1.39 -14.55
CA ALA A 55 -1.64 0.96 -14.27
C ALA A 55 -1.84 -0.53 -14.57
N GLU A 56 -1.19 -1.05 -15.61
CA GLU A 56 -1.18 -2.45 -15.96
C GLU A 56 -0.36 -3.26 -14.95
N VAL A 57 0.80 -2.74 -14.51
CA VAL A 57 1.55 -3.34 -13.39
C VAL A 57 0.69 -3.44 -12.14
N GLU A 58 0.00 -2.35 -11.75
CA GLU A 58 -0.91 -2.35 -10.62
C GLU A 58 -1.98 -3.43 -10.80
N ARG A 59 -2.63 -3.48 -11.97
CA ARG A 59 -3.69 -4.44 -12.28
C ARG A 59 -3.22 -5.90 -12.16
N LEU A 60 -2.02 -6.20 -12.66
CA LEU A 60 -1.43 -7.54 -12.60
C LEU A 60 -1.11 -7.94 -11.15
N LEU A 61 -0.48 -7.04 -10.38
CA LEU A 61 -0.25 -7.26 -8.95
C LEU A 61 -1.56 -7.44 -8.19
N CYS A 62 -2.56 -6.61 -8.47
CA CYS A 62 -3.85 -6.69 -7.80
C CYS A 62 -4.56 -8.02 -8.11
N ARG A 63 -4.49 -8.51 -9.35
CA ARG A 63 -5.00 -9.82 -9.74
C ARG A 63 -4.35 -10.95 -8.93
N ASP A 64 -3.05 -10.90 -8.71
CA ASP A 64 -2.34 -11.92 -7.93
C ASP A 64 -2.61 -11.81 -6.43
N LEU A 65 -2.73 -10.59 -5.89
CA LEU A 65 -3.10 -10.35 -4.51
C LEU A 65 -4.53 -10.85 -4.21
N ARG A 66 -5.49 -10.68 -5.13
CA ARG A 66 -6.87 -11.17 -4.98
C ARG A 66 -6.98 -12.68 -4.76
N LYS A 67 -5.99 -13.47 -5.22
CA LYS A 67 -5.96 -14.92 -4.98
C LYS A 67 -5.82 -15.27 -3.49
N ARG A 68 -5.33 -14.33 -2.68
CA ARG A 68 -5.03 -14.51 -1.25
C ARG A 68 -5.77 -13.53 -0.34
N HIS A 69 -6.27 -12.42 -0.88
CA HIS A 69 -6.89 -11.32 -0.13
C HIS A 69 -8.28 -10.97 -0.65
N ALA A 70 -9.31 -11.39 0.09
CA ALA A 70 -10.71 -11.09 -0.25
C ALA A 70 -11.02 -9.59 -0.25
N LEU A 71 -10.27 -8.80 0.53
CA LEU A 71 -10.41 -7.34 0.62
C LEU A 71 -10.20 -6.59 -0.70
N LEU A 72 -9.57 -7.23 -1.70
CA LEU A 72 -9.38 -6.68 -3.04
C LEU A 72 -10.40 -7.17 -4.07
N ALA A 73 -11.31 -8.08 -3.71
CA ALA A 73 -12.20 -8.75 -4.66
C ALA A 73 -13.08 -7.77 -5.45
N SER A 74 -13.55 -6.70 -4.82
CA SER A 74 -14.44 -5.70 -5.41
C SER A 74 -13.76 -4.37 -5.77
N ARG A 75 -12.43 -4.32 -5.73
CA ARG A 75 -11.65 -3.08 -5.92
C ARG A 75 -10.86 -3.14 -7.20
N ASP A 76 -10.73 -2.03 -7.92
CA ASP A 76 -10.01 -2.02 -9.19
C ASP A 76 -8.49 -2.10 -9.02
N GLY A 77 -7.96 -1.51 -7.94
CA GLY A 77 -6.53 -1.46 -7.64
C GLY A 77 -6.23 -1.37 -6.14
N PHE A 78 -4.98 -1.67 -5.77
CA PHE A 78 -4.56 -1.57 -4.38
C PHE A 78 -4.25 -0.12 -3.98
N VAL A 79 -3.97 0.78 -4.92
CA VAL A 79 -3.72 2.22 -4.64
C VAL A 79 -4.95 2.87 -4.02
N GLU A 80 -6.14 2.56 -4.54
CA GLU A 80 -7.40 3.03 -3.96
C GLU A 80 -7.58 2.55 -2.52
N LEU A 81 -7.29 1.26 -2.26
CA LEU A 81 -7.33 0.69 -0.91
C LEU A 81 -6.36 1.41 0.03
N LEU A 82 -5.12 1.64 -0.40
CA LEU A 82 -4.14 2.36 0.42
C LEU A 82 -4.62 3.78 0.75
N ARG A 83 -5.25 4.49 -0.21
CA ARG A 83 -5.83 5.83 0.03
C ARG A 83 -6.95 5.78 1.07
N LEU A 84 -7.80 4.77 1.06
CA LEU A 84 -8.83 4.58 2.09
C LEU A 84 -8.23 4.30 3.47
N CYS A 85 -7.17 3.50 3.54
CA CYS A 85 -6.44 3.27 4.79
C CYS A 85 -5.81 4.56 5.33
N VAL A 86 -5.23 5.41 4.46
CA VAL A 86 -4.71 6.73 4.85
C VAL A 86 -5.82 7.65 5.36
N ALA A 87 -6.97 7.66 4.68
CA ALA A 87 -8.17 8.38 5.12
C ALA A 87 -8.79 7.79 6.39
N ARG A 88 -8.27 6.65 6.88
CA ARG A 88 -8.79 5.87 8.01
C ARG A 88 -10.26 5.49 7.82
N ASN A 89 -10.64 5.34 6.55
CA ASN A 89 -11.99 5.03 6.09
C ASN A 89 -12.02 3.63 5.49
N PHE A 90 -11.62 2.64 6.30
CA PHE A 90 -11.57 1.25 5.87
C PHE A 90 -12.14 0.37 6.99
N ALA A 91 -13.18 -0.39 6.65
CA ALA A 91 -13.82 -1.32 7.55
C ALA A 91 -13.39 -2.74 7.15
N ALA A 92 -12.39 -3.26 7.85
CA ALA A 92 -11.93 -4.64 7.72
C ALA A 92 -11.30 -5.10 9.04
N GLU A 93 -11.20 -6.40 9.22
CA GLU A 93 -10.51 -6.97 10.36
C GLU A 93 -9.01 -6.59 10.34
N PRO A 94 -8.43 -6.15 11.47
CA PRO A 94 -7.05 -5.67 11.52
C PRO A 94 -6.03 -6.68 10.99
N GLN A 95 -6.23 -7.98 11.21
CA GLN A 95 -5.31 -9.03 10.75
C GLN A 95 -5.34 -9.19 9.22
N GLU A 96 -6.53 -9.15 8.61
CA GLU A 96 -6.68 -9.24 7.15
C GLU A 96 -6.05 -8.03 6.46
N LEU A 97 -6.28 -6.83 7.01
CA LEU A 97 -5.68 -5.61 6.50
C LEU A 97 -4.15 -5.63 6.65
N SER A 98 -3.63 -6.07 7.80
CA SER A 98 -2.19 -6.17 8.02
C SER A 98 -1.53 -7.13 7.03
N ALA A 99 -2.10 -8.32 6.82
CA ALA A 99 -1.58 -9.31 5.88
C ALA A 99 -1.56 -8.77 4.44
N LEU A 100 -2.62 -8.06 4.03
CA LEU A 100 -2.68 -7.42 2.72
C LEU A 100 -1.61 -6.33 2.56
N LEU A 101 -1.46 -5.44 3.54
CA LEU A 101 -0.46 -4.38 3.49
C LEU A 101 0.97 -4.93 3.42
N GLU A 102 1.24 -6.04 4.10
CA GLU A 102 2.51 -6.74 4.06
C GLU A 102 2.80 -7.33 2.66
N ASP A 103 1.81 -7.97 2.05
CA ASP A 103 1.94 -8.51 0.70
C ASP A 103 2.10 -7.43 -0.39
N ILE A 104 1.39 -6.30 -0.25
CA ILE A 104 1.63 -5.12 -1.09
C ILE A 104 3.07 -4.62 -0.89
N GLY A 105 3.54 -4.57 0.36
CA GLY A 105 4.91 -4.16 0.69
C GLY A 105 5.97 -5.06 0.05
N ARG A 106 5.75 -6.37 0.01
CA ARG A 106 6.60 -7.33 -0.70
C ARG A 106 6.61 -7.08 -2.20
N ALA A 107 5.44 -6.93 -2.82
CA ALA A 107 5.34 -6.68 -4.27
C ALA A 107 6.08 -5.40 -4.67
N ILE A 108 5.90 -4.31 -3.91
CA ILE A 108 6.62 -3.05 -4.14
C ILE A 108 8.13 -3.23 -3.95
N ASN A 109 8.56 -3.98 -2.93
CA ASN A 109 9.98 -4.26 -2.70
C ASN A 109 10.63 -4.98 -3.89
N GLU A 110 9.95 -5.97 -4.47
CA GLU A 110 10.48 -6.67 -5.65
C GLU A 110 10.60 -5.74 -6.86
N LEU A 111 9.63 -4.84 -7.08
CA LEU A 111 9.73 -3.83 -8.14
C LEU A 111 10.89 -2.85 -7.89
N GLU A 112 11.09 -2.40 -6.65
CA GLU A 112 12.22 -1.55 -6.28
C GLU A 112 13.57 -2.23 -6.51
N ARG A 113 13.68 -3.54 -6.23
CA ARG A 113 14.88 -4.34 -6.51
C ARG A 113 15.17 -4.43 -8.00
N VAL A 114 14.16 -4.74 -8.81
CA VAL A 114 14.23 -4.75 -10.28
C VAL A 114 14.73 -3.39 -10.79
N GLN A 115 14.13 -2.29 -10.35
CA GLN A 115 14.55 -0.94 -10.73
C GLN A 115 15.98 -0.57 -10.29
N SER A 116 16.47 -1.21 -9.23
CA SER A 116 17.83 -1.01 -8.72
C SER A 116 18.87 -1.94 -9.35
N GLY A 117 18.45 -2.83 -10.26
CA GLY A 117 19.32 -3.79 -10.94
C GLY A 117 19.66 -5.04 -10.12
N PHE A 118 18.95 -5.31 -9.03
CA PHE A 118 19.12 -6.54 -8.24
C PHE A 118 18.11 -7.60 -8.70
N TYR A 119 18.61 -8.63 -9.40
CA TYR A 119 17.85 -9.80 -9.87
C TYR A 119 18.40 -11.06 -9.24
#